data_AF-A0A4Q9GMH1-F1
#
_entry.id   AF-A0A4Q9GMH1-F1
#
_cell.length_a   1.000
_cell.length_b   1.000
_cell.length_c   1.000
_cell.angle_alpha   90.00
_cell.angle_beta   90.00
_cell.angle_gamma   90.00
#
_symmetry.space_group_name_H-M   'P 1'
#
loop_
_entity.id
_entity.type
_entity.pdbx_description
1 polymer ?
#
loop_
_entity_poly.entity_id
_entity_poly.type
_entity_poly.pdbx_seq_one_letter_code
_entity_poly.pdbx_strand_id
1 'polypeptide(L)'
;MASRSWIDVDEKLSPALWLASREAGRDVGADDPAAASLRTLLHEADIRFTEGPRMVANRAVQVETMLAERGVKESPRNVIEALVSIADVGERAGFGETCQHYVIARAASPDQATALAGLRRQPLPASAAGESEK
;
A
#
# COMPACT_ATOMS: atom_id res chain seq x y z
N MET A 1 2.84 -16.22 9.26
CA MET A 1 2.58 -15.27 8.15
C MET A 1 3.36 -13.96 8.29
N ALA A 2 3.57 -13.46 9.51
CA ALA A 2 4.21 -12.18 9.81
C ALA A 2 5.61 -11.92 9.20
N SER A 3 6.39 -12.96 8.84
CA SER A 3 7.73 -12.80 8.24
C SER A 3 7.75 -12.76 6.71
N ARG A 4 6.64 -13.05 6.03
CA ARG A 4 6.58 -13.12 4.56
C ARG A 4 6.57 -11.73 3.93
N SER A 5 7.28 -11.55 2.81
CA SER A 5 7.38 -10.29 2.06
C SER A 5 6.39 -10.15 0.90
N TRP A 6 5.67 -11.22 0.53
CA TRP A 6 4.79 -11.24 -0.63
C TRP A 6 3.65 -12.27 -0.47
N ILE A 7 2.51 -12.02 -1.12
CA ILE A 7 1.40 -12.96 -1.32
C ILE A 7 1.29 -13.31 -2.82
N ASP A 8 1.45 -14.60 -3.15
CA ASP A 8 1.28 -15.10 -4.52
C ASP A 8 -0.19 -15.19 -4.96
N VAL A 9 -0.43 -15.24 -6.27
CA VAL A 9 -1.79 -15.22 -6.86
C VAL A 9 -2.63 -16.43 -6.44
N ASP A 10 -2.02 -17.61 -6.29
CA ASP A 10 -2.72 -18.85 -5.93
C ASP A 10 -2.98 -18.97 -4.41
N GLU A 11 -2.44 -18.06 -3.62
CA GLU A 11 -2.57 -18.11 -2.17
C GLU A 11 -3.92 -17.54 -1.70
N LYS A 12 -4.70 -18.38 -1.02
CA LYS A 12 -5.95 -17.97 -0.36
C LYS A 12 -5.70 -17.26 0.98
N LEU A 13 -4.70 -16.40 1.03
CA LEU A 13 -4.33 -15.63 2.22
C LEU A 13 -5.05 -14.28 2.20
N SER A 14 -5.73 -13.93 3.29
CA SER A 14 -6.33 -12.59 3.43
C SER A 14 -5.23 -11.53 3.52
N PRO A 15 -5.19 -10.55 2.58
CA PRO A 15 -4.16 -9.50 2.61
C PRO A 15 -4.22 -8.65 3.88
N ALA A 16 -5.42 -8.37 4.38
CA ALA A 16 -5.61 -7.62 5.62
C ALA A 16 -5.09 -8.37 6.85
N LEU A 17 -5.35 -9.69 6.95
CA LEU A 17 -4.85 -10.51 8.04
C LEU A 17 -3.32 -10.64 8.02
N TRP A 18 -2.77 -10.76 6.81
CA TRP A 18 -1.33 -10.78 6.60
C TRP A 18 -0.66 -9.48 7.04
N LEU A 19 -1.16 -8.33 6.59
CA LEU A 19 -0.66 -7.02 7.00
C LEU A 19 -0.77 -6.82 8.52
N ALA A 20 -1.91 -7.17 9.13
CA ALA A 20 -2.10 -7.05 10.58
C ALA A 20 -1.10 -7.93 11.36
N SER A 21 -0.85 -9.15 10.88
CA SER A 21 0.14 -10.05 11.47
C SER A 21 1.56 -9.49 11.37
N ARG A 22 1.91 -8.84 10.24
CA ARG A 22 3.20 -8.16 10.05
C ARG A 22 3.36 -7.00 11.03
N GLU A 23 2.35 -6.15 11.16
CA GLU A 23 2.37 -5.01 12.10
C GLU A 23 2.53 -5.47 13.55
N ALA A 24 1.89 -6.57 13.93
CA ALA A 24 1.98 -7.13 15.28
C ALA A 24 3.29 -7.90 15.54
N GLY A 25 4.09 -8.18 14.51
CA GLY A 25 5.27 -9.06 14.60
C GLY A 25 4.96 -10.52 14.95
N ARG A 26 3.68 -10.91 14.89
CA ARG A 26 3.16 -12.26 15.20
C ARG A 26 1.88 -12.50 14.43
N ASP A 27 1.53 -13.77 14.23
CA ASP A 27 0.26 -14.09 13.62
C ASP A 27 -0.91 -13.68 14.55
N VAL A 28 -1.91 -13.01 13.96
CA VAL A 28 -3.12 -12.56 14.66
C VAL A 28 -4.35 -13.34 14.17
N GLY A 29 -5.47 -13.24 14.89
CA GLY A 29 -6.74 -13.88 14.52
C GLY A 29 -7.50 -13.11 13.44
N ALA A 30 -8.43 -13.77 12.75
CA ALA A 30 -9.26 -13.14 11.71
C ALA A 30 -10.14 -11.98 12.23
N ASP A 31 -10.56 -12.08 13.50
CA ASP A 31 -11.37 -11.10 14.22
C ASP A 31 -10.54 -10.00 14.90
N ASP A 32 -9.22 -9.98 14.68
CA ASP A 32 -8.36 -8.93 15.23
C ASP A 32 -8.80 -7.55 14.70
N PRO A 33 -8.97 -6.53 15.58
CA PRO A 33 -9.38 -5.19 15.16
C PRO A 33 -8.45 -4.56 14.12
N ALA A 34 -7.15 -4.86 14.17
CA ALA A 34 -6.19 -4.35 13.18
C ALA A 34 -6.46 -4.92 11.79
N ALA A 35 -6.82 -6.21 11.71
CA ALA A 35 -7.21 -6.87 10.46
C ALA A 35 -8.55 -6.32 9.94
N ALA A 36 -9.51 -6.01 10.81
CA ALA A 36 -10.76 -5.36 10.42
C ALA A 36 -10.53 -3.97 9.81
N SER A 37 -9.72 -3.15 10.47
CA SER A 37 -9.33 -1.83 9.97
C SER A 37 -8.62 -1.91 8.61
N LEU A 38 -7.71 -2.88 8.43
CA LEU A 38 -7.02 -3.09 7.15
C LEU A 38 -7.95 -3.57 6.03
N ARG A 39 -8.99 -4.35 6.34
CA ARG A 39 -10.01 -4.70 5.34
C ARG A 39 -10.72 -3.46 4.81
N THR A 40 -11.10 -2.54 5.69
CA THR A 40 -11.71 -1.27 5.29
C THR A 40 -10.74 -0.43 4.46
N LEU A 41 -9.49 -0.31 4.88
CA LEU A 41 -8.49 0.47 4.16
C LEU A 41 -8.19 -0.09 2.76
N LEU A 42 -8.07 -1.41 2.63
CA LEU A 42 -7.86 -2.07 1.33
C LEU A 42 -9.08 -1.94 0.42
N HIS A 43 -10.29 -1.91 0.98
CA HIS A 43 -11.50 -1.61 0.22
C HIS A 43 -11.50 -0.17 -0.31
N GLU A 44 -11.08 0.80 0.51
CA GLU A 44 -10.95 2.19 0.06
C GLU A 44 -9.90 2.35 -1.06
N ALA A 45 -8.82 1.56 -1.01
CA ALA A 45 -7.84 1.51 -2.09
C ALA A 45 -8.43 0.91 -3.38
N ASP A 46 -9.17 -0.20 -3.28
CA ASP A 46 -9.79 -0.91 -4.42
C ASP A 46 -10.74 -0.01 -5.24
N ILE A 47 -11.46 0.90 -4.59
CA ILE A 47 -12.39 1.83 -5.28
C ILE A 47 -11.68 3.05 -5.90
N ARG A 48 -10.41 3.30 -5.57
CA ARG A 48 -9.61 4.45 -6.05
C ARG A 48 -8.56 4.05 -7.09
N PHE A 49 -7.96 2.87 -6.91
CA PHE A 49 -6.88 2.36 -7.74
C PHE A 49 -7.36 1.22 -8.65
N THR A 50 -6.52 0.83 -9.61
CA THR A 50 -6.81 -0.28 -10.54
C THR A 50 -6.43 -1.65 -9.98
N GLU A 51 -5.52 -1.69 -9.02
CA GLU A 51 -4.98 -2.91 -8.42
C GLU A 51 -5.87 -3.40 -7.27
N GLY A 52 -6.10 -4.72 -7.21
CA GLY A 52 -6.89 -5.32 -6.15
C GLY A 52 -6.14 -5.42 -4.81
N PRO A 53 -6.84 -5.80 -3.73
CA PRO A 53 -6.31 -5.79 -2.36
C PRO A 53 -4.99 -6.53 -2.14
N ARG A 54 -4.76 -7.63 -2.88
CA ARG A 54 -3.52 -8.42 -2.79
C ARG A 54 -2.33 -7.60 -3.32
N MET A 55 -2.47 -7.00 -4.49
CA MET A 55 -1.42 -6.20 -5.10
C MET A 55 -1.14 -4.94 -4.29
N VAL A 56 -2.18 -4.23 -3.83
CA VAL A 56 -2.04 -3.07 -2.93
C VAL A 56 -1.22 -3.43 -1.68
N ALA A 57 -1.56 -4.53 -1.00
CA ALA A 57 -0.84 -4.98 0.19
C ALA A 57 0.63 -5.32 -0.12
N ASN A 58 0.88 -6.06 -1.20
CA ASN A 58 2.21 -6.43 -1.64
C ASN A 58 3.08 -5.21 -1.97
N ARG A 59 2.54 -4.24 -2.73
CA ARG A 59 3.23 -2.99 -3.09
C ARG A 59 3.53 -2.15 -1.85
N ALA A 60 2.63 -2.09 -0.88
CA ALA A 60 2.86 -1.36 0.36
C ALA A 60 4.02 -1.97 1.19
N VAL A 61 4.13 -3.30 1.24
CA VAL A 61 5.27 -4.00 1.89
C VAL A 61 6.58 -3.78 1.11
N GLN A 62 6.52 -3.72 -0.21
CA GLN A 62 7.66 -3.37 -1.05
C GLN A 62 8.13 -1.93 -0.76
N VAL A 63 7.22 -0.97 -0.63
CA VAL A 63 7.53 0.43 -0.25
C VAL A 63 8.17 0.51 1.13
N GLU A 64 7.62 -0.19 2.14
CA GLU A 64 8.23 -0.29 3.48
C GLU A 64 9.71 -0.70 3.37
N THR A 65 10.01 -1.71 2.55
CA THR A 65 11.37 -2.21 2.35
C THR A 65 12.27 -1.16 1.68
N MET A 66 11.80 -0.55 0.59
CA MET A 66 12.56 0.48 -0.15
C MET A 66 12.84 1.74 0.70
N LEU A 67 11.92 2.12 1.58
CA LEU A 67 12.11 3.23 2.51
C LEU A 67 13.07 2.86 3.65
N ALA A 68 12.96 1.63 4.19
CA ALA A 68 13.83 1.14 5.24
C ALA A 68 15.31 1.07 4.80
N GLU A 69 15.58 0.66 3.55
CA GLU A 69 16.92 0.69 2.94
C GLU A 69 17.54 2.10 2.91
N ARG A 70 16.70 3.13 2.96
CA ARG A 70 17.08 4.55 2.99
C ARG A 70 17.04 5.15 4.40
N GLY A 71 16.82 4.33 5.42
CA GLY A 71 16.73 4.75 6.83
C GLY A 71 15.39 5.38 7.22
N VAL A 72 14.37 5.31 6.37
CA VAL A 72 13.02 5.82 6.64
C VAL A 72 12.14 4.68 7.14
N LYS A 73 11.63 4.80 8.36
CA LYS A 73 10.69 3.83 8.94
C LYS A 73 9.26 4.26 8.62
N GLU A 74 8.53 3.40 7.90
CA GLU A 74 7.15 3.64 7.55
C GLU A 74 6.43 2.31 7.35
N SER A 75 5.27 2.13 7.98
CA SER A 75 4.51 0.88 7.89
C SER A 75 3.72 0.78 6.58
N PRO A 76 3.41 -0.44 6.10
CA PRO A 76 2.58 -0.63 4.91
C PRO A 76 1.20 0.02 5.05
N ARG A 77 0.60 -0.01 6.25
CA ARG A 77 -0.65 0.71 6.53
C ARG A 77 -0.50 2.21 6.28
N ASN A 78 0.53 2.84 6.82
CA ASN A 78 0.74 4.27 6.65
C ASN A 78 0.93 4.63 5.18
N VAL A 79 1.61 3.79 4.40
CA VAL A 79 1.72 3.96 2.94
C VAL A 79 0.35 3.93 2.27
N ILE A 80 -0.48 2.92 2.57
CA ILE A 80 -1.82 2.80 1.95
C ILE A 80 -2.70 3.98 2.36
N GLU A 81 -2.73 4.36 3.65
CA GLU A 81 -3.48 5.52 4.15
C GLU A 81 -3.05 6.82 3.45
N ALA A 82 -1.74 7.03 3.31
CA ALA A 82 -1.17 8.19 2.66
C ALA A 82 -1.64 8.29 1.19
N LEU A 83 -1.55 7.20 0.44
CA LEU A 83 -1.93 7.18 -0.98
C LEU A 83 -3.44 7.23 -1.20
N VAL A 84 -4.23 6.55 -0.38
CA VAL A 84 -5.71 6.66 -0.39
C VAL A 84 -6.16 8.09 -0.10
N SER A 85 -5.45 8.82 0.77
CA SER A 85 -5.82 10.20 1.10
C SER A 85 -5.70 11.15 -0.09
N ILE A 86 -4.81 10.86 -1.05
CA ILE A 86 -4.53 11.74 -2.19
C ILE A 86 -5.21 11.30 -3.49
N ALA A 87 -5.78 10.09 -3.53
CA ALA A 87 -6.46 9.55 -4.70
C ALA A 87 -7.97 9.81 -4.63
N ASP A 88 -8.53 10.26 -5.75
CA ASP A 88 -9.97 10.47 -5.87
C ASP A 88 -10.70 9.16 -6.19
N VAL A 89 -11.93 9.03 -5.67
CA VAL A 89 -12.78 7.87 -5.97
C VAL A 89 -13.08 7.84 -7.48
N GLY A 90 -12.81 6.70 -8.12
CA GLY A 90 -13.00 6.55 -9.55
C GLY A 90 -11.88 7.13 -10.43
N GLU A 91 -10.82 7.71 -9.86
CA GLU A 91 -9.63 8.14 -10.62
C GLU A 91 -8.97 6.96 -11.34
N ARG A 92 -9.06 5.76 -10.76
CA ARG A 92 -8.51 4.50 -11.30
C ARG A 92 -7.03 4.67 -11.65
N ALA A 93 -6.29 5.27 -10.72
CA ALA A 93 -4.83 5.39 -10.80
C ALA A 93 -4.14 4.04 -10.60
N GLY A 94 -2.89 3.94 -11.06
CA GLY A 94 -2.03 2.78 -10.77
C GLY A 94 -1.45 2.90 -9.37
N PHE A 95 -1.71 1.93 -8.49
CA PHE A 95 -1.20 1.97 -7.13
C PHE A 95 0.32 1.78 -7.10
N GLY A 96 0.84 0.82 -7.86
CA GLY A 96 2.27 0.55 -8.00
C GLY A 96 3.06 1.74 -8.54
N GLU A 97 2.55 2.43 -9.57
CA GLU A 97 3.22 3.61 -10.11
C GLU A 97 3.17 4.79 -9.12
N THR A 98 2.05 4.96 -8.43
CA THR A 98 1.92 5.95 -7.35
C THR A 98 2.92 5.66 -6.21
N CYS A 99 3.11 4.39 -5.85
CA CYS A 99 4.14 3.95 -4.90
C CYS A 99 5.57 4.31 -5.35
N GLN A 100 5.90 4.16 -6.65
CA GLN A 100 7.23 4.56 -7.16
C GLN A 100 7.46 6.05 -6.99
N HIS A 101 6.50 6.87 -7.40
CA HIS A 101 6.57 8.32 -7.24
C HIS A 101 6.66 8.71 -5.76
N TYR A 102 5.94 8.00 -4.89
CA TYR A 102 5.99 8.21 -3.45
C TYR A 102 7.37 7.91 -2.87
N VAL A 103 8.01 6.79 -3.21
CA VAL A 103 9.36 6.47 -2.73
C VAL A 103 10.38 7.53 -3.20
N ILE A 104 10.28 7.99 -4.45
CA ILE A 104 11.14 9.07 -4.97
C ILE A 104 10.94 10.36 -4.16
N ALA A 105 9.70 10.73 -3.88
CA ALA A 105 9.39 11.91 -3.08
C ALA A 105 9.90 11.80 -1.63
N ARG A 106 9.76 10.63 -1.00
CA ARG A 106 10.28 10.34 0.35
C ARG A 106 11.81 10.30 0.42
N ALA A 107 12.47 9.92 -0.68
CA ALA A 107 13.93 10.01 -0.77
C ALA A 107 14.43 11.46 -0.82
N ALA A 108 13.62 12.38 -1.37
CA ALA A 108 13.93 13.81 -1.42
C ALA A 108 13.54 14.57 -0.14
N SER A 109 12.59 14.05 0.65
CA SER A 109 12.15 14.66 1.91
C SER A 109 11.81 13.61 2.98
N PRO A 110 12.37 13.73 4.21
CA PRO A 110 12.01 12.85 5.32
C PRO A 110 10.60 13.13 5.87
N ASP A 111 9.91 14.19 5.44
CA ASP A 111 8.53 14.50 5.81
C ASP A 111 7.49 13.92 4.82
N GLN A 112 6.55 13.12 5.34
CA GLN A 112 5.53 12.44 4.52
C GLN A 112 4.53 13.44 3.93
N ALA A 113 4.12 14.45 4.71
CA ALA A 113 3.13 15.43 4.27
C ALA A 113 3.64 16.24 3.06
N THR A 114 4.91 16.63 3.08
CA THR A 114 5.58 17.30 1.97
C THR A 114 5.63 16.42 0.71
N ALA A 115 5.94 15.13 0.88
CA ALA A 115 5.94 14.17 -0.24
C ALA A 115 4.55 14.04 -0.88
N LEU A 116 3.51 13.90 -0.06
CA LEU A 116 2.11 13.82 -0.52
C LEU A 116 1.62 15.11 -1.18
N ALA A 117 1.98 16.26 -0.65
CA ALA A 117 1.68 17.55 -1.26
C ALA A 117 2.36 17.71 -2.63
N GLY A 118 3.54 17.12 -2.81
CA GLY A 118 4.19 17.00 -4.11
C GLY A 118 3.35 16.22 -5.11
N LEU A 119 2.89 15.03 -4.71
CA LEU A 119 2.09 14.14 -5.56
C LEU A 119 0.73 14.72 -5.92
N ARG A 120 0.01 15.33 -4.96
CA ARG A 120 -1.31 15.95 -5.20
C ARG A 120 -1.32 17.08 -6.22
N ARG A 121 -0.17 17.69 -6.52
CA ARG A 121 -0.08 18.79 -7.50
C ARG A 121 -0.11 18.30 -8.94
N GLN A 122 -0.09 16.98 -9.15
CA GLN A 122 -0.15 16.35 -10.46
C GLN A 122 -1.26 15.29 -10.44
N PRO A 123 -1.92 15.00 -11.58
CA PRO A 123 -2.77 13.82 -11.68
C PRO A 123 -1.99 12.57 -11.29
N LEU A 124 -2.61 11.64 -10.56
CA LEU A 124 -1.93 10.40 -10.22
C LEU A 124 -1.64 9.60 -11.50
N PRO A 125 -0.51 8.87 -11.53
CA PRO A 125 -0.15 8.14 -12.72
C PRO A 125 -1.14 6.99 -12.97
N ALA A 126 -1.50 6.80 -14.24
CA ALA A 126 -2.26 5.63 -14.67
C ALA A 126 -1.42 4.36 -14.49
N SER A 127 -2.08 3.22 -14.26
CA SER A 127 -1.40 1.93 -14.28
C SER A 127 -0.78 1.68 -15.64
N ALA A 128 0.49 1.29 -15.69
CA ALA A 128 1.07 0.73 -16.90
C ALA A 128 0.21 -0.47 -17.34
N ALA A 129 -0.21 -0.48 -18.61
CA ALA A 129 -1.09 -1.52 -19.15
C ALA A 129 -0.40 -2.89 -19.05
N GLY A 130 -0.82 -3.72 -18.09
CA GLY A 130 -0.27 -5.06 -17.90
C GLY A 130 -0.51 -5.69 -16.52
N GLU A 131 -0.78 -4.90 -15.48
CA GLU A 131 -0.90 -5.40 -14.10
C GLU A 131 -2.36 -5.48 -13.59
N SER A 132 -3.32 -5.66 -14.51
CA SER A 132 -4.71 -5.92 -14.12
C SER A 132 -4.83 -7.34 -13.54
N GLU A 133 -5.39 -7.43 -12.34
CA GLU A 133 -5.68 -8.67 -11.65
C GLU A 133 -6.48 -9.60 -12.58
N LYS A 134 -5.88 -10.74 -12.92
CA LYS A 134 -6.52 -11.81 -13.68
C LYS A 134 -6.78 -12.99 -12.77
#